data_AF-A0AAV3T515-F1
#
_entry.id   AF-A0AAV3T515-F1
#
_cell.length_a   1.000
_cell.length_b   1.000
_cell.length_c   1.000
_cell.angle_alpha   90.00
_cell.angle_beta   90.00
_cell.angle_gamma   90.00
#
_symmetry.space_group_name_H-M   'P 1'
#
loop_
_entity.id
_entity.type
_entity.pdbx_description
1 polymer ?
#
loop_
_entity_poly.entity_id
_entity_poly.type
_entity_poly.pdbx_seq_one_letter_code
_entity_poly.pdbx_strand_id
1 'polypeptide(L)'
;MSDPTPTDGETVPVEWRRAPSAELAPPLVERVPYVELALKHPDLEPTRYGESFFPDAVPYEYDTIHRVFYWRPALESATCRENWAGICATTDDLAVVPASGERALDLTHPRDGATEVVVDGTVAGDSTRALVGSYSAPDVRIRALSSEWLELAVEGDELSIPAGARRRVALAERTVDRPDADGRPDADGGHVSVTPELAVRFPGERELHHPASGGGYRLFPSFGLELAAVPSPVPSPTANGELDHATLAASLGVDLSGRPYPERVLWQAFAYEAFDPHADAARRLAQFPDGHVALLSTESDERR
;
A
#
# COMPACT_ATOMS: atom_id res chain seq x y z
N MET A 1 38.48 -32.00 -2.82
CA MET A 1 37.17 -31.34 -2.89
C MET A 1 37.33 -30.05 -2.13
N SER A 2 37.59 -28.97 -2.85
CA SER A 2 37.66 -27.63 -2.26
C SER A 2 36.23 -27.08 -2.27
N ASP A 3 35.76 -26.62 -1.12
CA ASP A 3 34.51 -25.86 -1.03
C ASP A 3 34.57 -24.64 -1.96
N PRO A 4 33.47 -24.28 -2.63
CA PRO A 4 33.40 -23.02 -3.35
C PRO A 4 33.46 -21.88 -2.33
N THR A 5 34.52 -21.07 -2.44
CA THR A 5 34.63 -19.77 -1.78
C THR A 5 33.38 -18.94 -2.10
N PRO A 6 32.72 -18.31 -1.11
CA PRO A 6 31.63 -17.40 -1.40
C PRO A 6 32.19 -16.26 -2.25
N THR A 7 31.58 -16.01 -3.41
CA THR A 7 31.87 -14.83 -4.22
C THR A 7 31.57 -13.62 -3.34
N ASP A 8 32.59 -12.83 -2.99
CA ASP A 8 32.37 -11.53 -2.36
C ASP A 8 31.39 -10.75 -3.25
N GLY A 9 30.22 -10.43 -2.71
CA GLY A 9 29.18 -9.72 -3.46
C GLY A 9 29.72 -8.37 -3.94
N GLU A 10 29.43 -8.02 -5.18
CA GLU A 10 29.81 -6.72 -5.75
C GLU A 10 29.06 -5.61 -5.02
N THR A 11 29.77 -4.56 -4.56
CA THR A 11 29.15 -3.40 -3.92
C THR A 11 29.17 -2.19 -4.84
N VAL A 12 28.05 -1.50 -4.99
CA VAL A 12 27.93 -0.25 -5.75
C VAL A 12 27.76 0.92 -4.77
N PRO A 13 28.57 2.00 -4.84
CA PRO A 13 28.40 3.15 -3.97
C PRO A 13 27.15 3.95 -4.35
N VAL A 14 26.22 4.12 -3.40
CA VAL A 14 24.98 4.89 -3.59
C VAL A 14 25.01 6.14 -2.71
N GLU A 15 24.91 7.30 -3.35
CA GLU A 15 24.86 8.60 -2.67
C GLU A 15 23.46 8.89 -2.13
N TRP A 16 23.39 9.51 -0.95
CA TRP A 16 22.14 10.03 -0.40
C TRP A 16 22.40 11.32 0.38
N ARG A 17 21.33 12.04 0.71
CA ARG A 17 21.43 13.32 1.42
C ARG A 17 20.54 13.34 2.63
N ARG A 18 21.09 13.78 3.76
CA ARG A 18 20.31 14.03 4.96
C ARG A 18 19.47 15.30 4.80
N ALA A 19 18.18 15.18 5.04
CA ALA A 19 17.25 16.28 5.19
C ALA A 19 16.90 16.46 6.68
N PRO A 20 16.69 17.70 7.16
CA PRO A 20 16.24 17.93 8.52
C PRO A 20 14.74 17.58 8.65
N SER A 21 14.39 16.77 9.64
CA SER A 21 12.98 16.41 9.89
C SER A 21 12.11 17.60 10.32
N ALA A 22 12.72 18.69 10.80
CA ALA A 22 12.02 19.93 11.13
C ALA A 22 11.39 20.64 9.90
N GLU A 23 11.81 20.29 8.68
CA GLU A 23 11.20 20.78 7.43
C GLU A 23 9.97 19.94 7.01
N LEU A 24 9.71 18.81 7.67
CA LEU A 24 8.63 17.90 7.34
C LEU A 24 7.51 17.98 8.37
N ALA A 25 6.26 17.87 7.91
CA ALA A 25 5.15 17.60 8.81
C ALA A 25 5.35 16.24 9.49
N PRO A 26 5.14 16.14 10.82
CA PRO A 26 5.38 14.90 11.55
C PRO A 26 4.45 13.78 11.07
N PRO A 27 4.89 12.50 11.15
CA PRO A 27 4.07 11.37 10.77
C PRO A 27 2.73 11.34 11.50
N LEU A 28 1.75 10.76 10.85
CA LEU A 28 0.51 10.38 11.48
C LEU A 28 0.70 9.03 12.17
N VAL A 29 0.60 9.03 13.50
CA VAL A 29 0.57 7.81 14.32
C VAL A 29 -0.69 7.89 15.17
N GLU A 30 -1.71 7.13 14.80
CA GLU A 30 -3.04 7.23 15.41
C GLU A 30 -3.67 5.85 15.60
N ARG A 31 -4.29 5.63 16.75
CA ARG A 31 -5.07 4.41 17.01
C ARG A 31 -6.52 4.65 16.60
N VAL A 32 -6.96 3.97 15.55
CA VAL A 32 -8.27 4.18 14.92
C VAL A 32 -8.89 2.86 14.49
N PRO A 33 -10.23 2.78 14.37
CA PRO A 33 -10.88 1.70 13.64
C PRO A 33 -10.34 1.62 12.21
N TYR A 34 -9.92 0.42 11.80
CA TYR A 34 -9.35 0.18 10.47
C TYR A 34 -10.17 -0.88 9.75
N VAL A 35 -10.57 -0.59 8.51
CA VAL A 35 -11.39 -1.47 7.67
C VAL A 35 -10.65 -1.74 6.36
N GLU A 36 -10.73 -2.97 5.87
CA GLU A 36 -10.19 -3.41 4.59
C GLU A 36 -11.38 -3.76 3.66
N LEU A 37 -11.47 -3.14 2.49
CA LEU A 37 -12.52 -3.38 1.48
C LEU A 37 -11.91 -3.67 0.11
N ALA A 38 -12.36 -4.73 -0.57
CA ALA A 38 -11.96 -5.02 -1.94
C ALA A 38 -13.17 -5.47 -2.76
N LEU A 39 -13.40 -4.80 -3.90
CA LEU A 39 -14.37 -5.23 -4.90
C LEU A 39 -13.67 -6.14 -5.92
N LYS A 40 -14.01 -7.42 -5.92
CA LYS A 40 -13.37 -8.46 -6.74
C LYS A 40 -14.30 -8.95 -7.84
N HIS A 41 -13.72 -9.44 -8.94
CA HIS A 41 -14.43 -9.94 -10.11
C HIS A 41 -13.91 -11.33 -10.47
N PRO A 42 -14.21 -12.36 -9.63
CA PRO A 42 -13.59 -13.68 -9.75
C PRO A 42 -13.94 -14.41 -11.06
N ASP A 43 -15.02 -14.02 -11.73
CA ASP A 43 -15.45 -14.61 -13.00
C ASP A 43 -14.70 -14.05 -14.23
N LEU A 44 -13.84 -13.04 -14.02
CA LEU A 44 -13.02 -12.47 -15.08
C LEU A 44 -11.64 -13.13 -15.14
N GLU A 45 -11.13 -13.30 -16.35
CA GLU A 45 -9.74 -13.65 -16.57
C GLU A 45 -8.88 -12.39 -16.43
N PRO A 46 -7.81 -12.42 -15.61
CA PRO A 46 -6.93 -11.29 -15.46
C PRO A 46 -6.10 -11.08 -16.73
N THR A 47 -6.00 -9.83 -17.17
CA THR A 47 -5.17 -9.45 -18.33
C THR A 47 -3.91 -8.69 -17.92
N ARG A 48 -3.84 -8.24 -16.67
CA ARG A 48 -2.72 -7.48 -16.12
C ARG A 48 -2.46 -7.81 -14.65
N TYR A 49 -1.22 -7.63 -14.24
CA TYR A 49 -0.83 -7.55 -12.83
C TYR A 49 -0.83 -6.08 -12.39
N GLY A 50 -1.13 -5.84 -11.12
CA GLY A 50 -0.95 -4.53 -10.50
C GLY A 50 0.50 -4.04 -10.64
N GLU A 51 0.68 -2.73 -10.66
CA GLU A 51 1.97 -2.09 -10.95
C GLU A 51 2.88 -1.98 -9.70
N SER A 52 2.35 -2.21 -8.50
CA SER A 52 3.08 -2.14 -7.24
C SER A 52 3.84 -3.43 -6.93
N PHE A 53 5.15 -3.32 -6.72
CA PHE A 53 6.02 -4.45 -6.31
C PHE A 53 5.97 -4.74 -4.81
N PHE A 54 5.67 -3.73 -3.99
CA PHE A 54 5.51 -3.86 -2.54
C PHE A 54 4.10 -3.43 -2.14
N PRO A 55 3.49 -4.06 -1.12
CA PRO A 55 2.21 -3.64 -0.60
C PRO A 55 2.32 -2.28 0.08
N ASP A 56 1.36 -1.41 -0.18
CA ASP A 56 1.26 -0.07 0.41
C ASP A 56 0.88 -0.12 1.89
N ALA A 57 0.02 -1.08 2.29
CA ALA A 57 -0.32 -1.31 3.69
C ALA A 57 0.27 -2.62 4.21
N VAL A 58 1.01 -2.52 5.30
CA VAL A 58 1.66 -3.66 5.95
C VAL A 58 1.12 -3.79 7.37
N PRO A 59 0.06 -4.60 7.60
CA PRO A 59 -0.50 -4.84 8.92
C PRO A 59 0.31 -5.91 9.67
N TYR A 60 0.63 -5.65 10.93
CA TYR A 60 1.35 -6.62 11.78
C TYR A 60 1.22 -6.31 13.27
N GLU A 61 1.59 -7.30 14.08
CA GLU A 61 1.73 -7.13 15.52
C GLU A 61 3.21 -7.02 15.88
N TYR A 62 3.52 -6.08 16.75
CA TYR A 62 4.85 -5.95 17.36
C TYR A 62 4.69 -5.37 18.75
N ASP A 63 5.38 -5.96 19.71
CA ASP A 63 5.28 -5.57 21.12
C ASP A 63 3.81 -5.46 21.59
N THR A 64 2.97 -6.43 21.23
CA THR A 64 1.52 -6.49 21.51
C THR A 64 0.65 -5.40 20.87
N ILE A 65 1.25 -4.49 20.09
CA ILE A 65 0.54 -3.45 19.36
C ILE A 65 0.19 -3.97 17.97
N HIS A 66 -1.10 -4.01 17.65
CA HIS A 66 -1.57 -4.24 16.29
C HIS A 66 -1.51 -2.95 15.50
N ARG A 67 -0.58 -2.88 14.55
CA ARG A 67 -0.34 -1.70 13.75
C ARG A 67 -0.48 -1.98 12.26
N VAL A 68 -0.63 -0.91 11.51
CA VAL A 68 -0.59 -0.92 10.05
C VAL A 68 0.32 0.21 9.59
N PHE A 69 1.37 -0.14 8.88
CA PHE A 69 2.22 0.82 8.20
C PHE A 69 1.71 1.03 6.79
N TYR A 70 1.15 2.20 6.53
CA TYR A 70 0.84 2.64 5.18
C TYR A 70 1.93 3.62 4.74
N TRP A 71 2.96 3.10 4.07
CA TRP A 71 4.24 3.81 3.92
C TRP A 71 4.22 4.87 2.82
N ARG A 72 3.26 4.82 1.89
CA ARG A 72 3.10 5.82 0.83
C ARG A 72 2.09 6.91 1.23
N PRO A 73 2.27 8.17 0.78
CA PRO A 73 1.26 9.19 1.01
C PRO A 73 -0.01 8.86 0.19
N ALA A 74 -1.16 8.84 0.85
CA ALA A 74 -2.46 8.49 0.27
C ALA A 74 -3.57 9.39 0.83
N LEU A 75 -3.49 9.76 2.11
CA LEU A 75 -4.43 10.69 2.71
C LEU A 75 -4.25 12.13 2.18
N GLU A 76 -5.35 12.70 1.69
CA GLU A 76 -5.44 14.08 1.19
C GLU A 76 -5.11 15.12 2.28
N SER A 77 -4.44 16.21 1.91
CA SER A 77 -3.97 17.27 2.83
C SER A 77 -5.08 17.94 3.67
N ALA A 78 -6.33 17.89 3.21
CA ALA A 78 -7.48 18.53 3.86
C ALA A 78 -8.12 17.69 4.99
N THR A 79 -7.58 16.52 5.30
CA THR A 79 -8.16 15.64 6.32
C THR A 79 -7.87 16.14 7.74
N CYS A 80 -8.90 16.66 8.42
CA CYS A 80 -8.84 17.05 9.83
C CYS A 80 -9.08 15.84 10.75
N ARG A 81 -8.12 15.53 11.62
CA ARG A 81 -8.14 14.34 12.51
C ARG A 81 -9.34 14.29 13.45
N GLU A 82 -9.82 15.44 13.92
CA GLU A 82 -10.94 15.55 14.86
C GLU A 82 -12.27 15.01 14.27
N ASN A 83 -12.33 14.88 12.95
CA ASN A 83 -13.52 14.43 12.23
C ASN A 83 -13.42 12.98 11.76
N TRP A 84 -12.52 12.17 12.30
CA TRP A 84 -12.33 10.79 11.86
C TRP A 84 -13.15 9.82 12.71
N ALA A 85 -13.96 8.98 12.06
CA ALA A 85 -14.47 7.74 12.66
C ALA A 85 -13.45 6.60 12.56
N GLY A 86 -12.63 6.61 11.52
CA GLY A 86 -11.62 5.59 11.27
C GLY A 86 -11.04 5.68 9.87
N ILE A 87 -10.42 4.59 9.43
CA ILE A 87 -9.70 4.51 8.16
C ILE A 87 -10.19 3.29 7.39
N CYS A 88 -10.35 3.46 6.08
CA CYS A 88 -10.68 2.42 5.14
C CYS A 88 -9.54 2.27 4.13
N ALA A 89 -8.94 1.09 4.06
CA ALA A 89 -8.02 0.72 3.00
C ALA A 89 -8.75 -0.09 1.92
N THR A 90 -8.48 0.23 0.67
CA THR A 90 -8.93 -0.52 -0.49
C THR A 90 -7.76 -1.23 -1.16
N THR A 91 -7.99 -1.96 -2.25
CA THR A 91 -6.89 -2.51 -3.06
C THR A 91 -5.90 -1.42 -3.51
N ASP A 92 -6.37 -0.18 -3.68
CA ASP A 92 -5.63 0.89 -4.35
C ASP A 92 -5.29 2.08 -3.47
N ASP A 93 -6.04 2.30 -2.39
CA ASP A 93 -6.02 3.58 -1.69
C ASP A 93 -6.30 3.46 -0.19
N LEU A 94 -6.03 4.53 0.53
CA LEU A 94 -6.37 4.74 1.93
C LEU A 94 -7.27 5.98 2.05
N ALA A 95 -8.45 5.80 2.65
CA ALA A 95 -9.40 6.88 2.84
C ALA A 95 -9.80 7.05 4.30
N VAL A 96 -10.03 8.31 4.69
CA VAL A 96 -10.67 8.64 5.96
C VAL A 96 -12.17 8.34 5.90
N VAL A 97 -12.65 7.66 6.93
CA VAL A 97 -14.08 7.56 7.21
C VAL A 97 -14.46 8.71 8.16
N PRO A 98 -15.35 9.62 7.75
CA PRO A 98 -15.69 10.76 8.57
C PRO A 98 -16.55 10.34 9.78
N ALA A 99 -16.44 11.08 10.88
CA ALA A 99 -17.22 10.90 12.11
C ALA A 99 -18.72 11.18 11.91
N SER A 100 -19.07 11.92 10.86
CA SER A 100 -20.45 12.21 10.48
C SER A 100 -20.61 12.19 8.97
N GLY A 101 -21.79 11.77 8.52
CA GLY A 101 -22.05 11.56 7.10
C GLY A 101 -21.50 10.24 6.60
N GLU A 102 -21.60 10.04 5.30
CA GLU A 102 -21.31 8.77 4.66
C GLU A 102 -20.09 8.90 3.75
N ARG A 103 -19.32 7.82 3.65
CA ARG A 103 -18.21 7.72 2.72
C ARG A 103 -18.58 6.81 1.57
N ALA A 104 -18.81 7.39 0.40
CA ALA A 104 -18.78 6.63 -0.85
C ALA A 104 -17.34 6.21 -1.16
N LEU A 105 -17.19 5.00 -1.68
CA LEU A 105 -15.90 4.42 -2.02
C LEU A 105 -15.79 4.30 -3.53
N ASP A 106 -14.66 4.75 -4.07
CA ASP A 106 -14.31 4.44 -5.44
C ASP A 106 -13.50 3.14 -5.44
N LEU A 107 -14.05 2.11 -6.07
CA LEU A 107 -13.50 0.75 -6.08
C LEU A 107 -13.16 0.28 -7.50
N THR A 108 -13.14 1.22 -8.46
CA THR A 108 -12.86 0.98 -9.89
C THR A 108 -12.09 2.16 -10.46
N HIS A 109 -11.31 1.95 -11.52
CA HIS A 109 -10.50 3.04 -12.10
C HIS A 109 -10.82 3.23 -13.58
N PRO A 110 -11.19 4.44 -14.04
CA PRO A 110 -11.29 4.71 -15.46
C PRO A 110 -9.88 4.70 -16.09
N ARG A 111 -9.72 4.03 -17.24
CA ARG A 111 -8.45 3.96 -17.98
C ARG A 111 -8.68 3.92 -19.48
N ASP A 112 -8.17 4.92 -20.21
CA ASP A 112 -8.17 4.98 -21.68
C ASP A 112 -9.54 4.73 -22.36
N GLY A 113 -10.63 5.18 -21.73
CA GLY A 113 -12.00 4.97 -22.23
C GLY A 113 -12.62 3.61 -21.87
N ALA A 114 -11.92 2.80 -21.08
CA ALA A 114 -12.39 1.59 -20.41
C ALA A 114 -12.44 1.80 -18.89
N THR A 115 -12.92 0.78 -18.16
CA THR A 115 -12.85 0.70 -16.71
C THR A 115 -11.94 -0.47 -16.32
N GLU A 116 -10.97 -0.20 -15.47
CA GLU A 116 -10.14 -1.23 -14.84
C GLU A 116 -10.81 -1.72 -13.56
N VAL A 117 -10.92 -3.04 -13.45
CA VAL A 117 -11.53 -3.73 -12.32
C VAL A 117 -10.56 -4.75 -11.73
N VAL A 118 -10.62 -4.94 -10.42
CA VAL A 118 -9.81 -5.94 -9.71
C VAL A 118 -10.46 -7.31 -9.87
N VAL A 119 -9.73 -8.25 -10.46
CA VAL A 119 -10.16 -9.66 -10.59
C VAL A 119 -10.00 -10.35 -9.24
N ASP A 120 -8.77 -10.32 -8.71
CA ASP A 120 -8.44 -10.71 -7.35
C ASP A 120 -7.33 -9.82 -6.81
N GLY A 121 -7.24 -9.67 -5.50
CA GLY A 121 -6.20 -8.86 -4.89
C GLY A 121 -6.26 -8.81 -3.37
N THR A 122 -5.21 -8.24 -2.82
CA THR A 122 -5.09 -7.92 -1.39
C THR A 122 -5.21 -6.41 -1.20
N VAL A 123 -5.83 -6.00 -0.10
CA VAL A 123 -5.97 -4.59 0.25
C VAL A 123 -4.59 -3.95 0.37
N ALA A 124 -4.38 -2.85 -0.37
CA ALA A 124 -3.14 -2.12 -0.46
C ALA A 124 -1.94 -3.05 -0.71
N GLY A 125 -2.11 -4.00 -1.63
CA GLY A 125 -1.12 -5.01 -1.98
C GLY A 125 -1.27 -5.49 -3.41
N ASP A 126 -0.76 -6.69 -3.69
CA ASP A 126 -0.81 -7.25 -5.04
C ASP A 126 -2.25 -7.47 -5.50
N SER A 127 -2.49 -7.15 -6.76
CA SER A 127 -3.77 -7.36 -7.43
C SER A 127 -3.57 -7.84 -8.86
N THR A 128 -4.56 -8.56 -9.35
CA THR A 128 -4.73 -8.90 -10.76
C THR A 128 -5.94 -8.15 -11.29
N ARG A 129 -5.84 -7.66 -12.53
CA ARG A 129 -6.82 -6.72 -13.08
C ARG A 129 -7.27 -7.14 -14.47
N ALA A 130 -8.46 -6.66 -14.81
CA ALA A 130 -9.00 -6.73 -16.15
C ALA A 130 -9.49 -5.34 -16.57
N LEU A 131 -9.31 -5.01 -17.85
CA LEU A 131 -9.99 -3.89 -18.48
C LEU A 131 -11.33 -4.37 -19.02
N VAL A 132 -12.38 -3.60 -18.78
CA VAL A 132 -13.72 -3.82 -19.31
C VAL A 132 -14.22 -2.54 -19.98
N GLY A 133 -14.94 -2.65 -21.09
CA GLY A 133 -15.35 -1.50 -21.88
C GLY A 133 -16.29 -0.57 -21.11
N SER A 134 -17.41 -1.10 -20.64
CA SER A 134 -18.36 -0.39 -19.80
C SER A 134 -18.61 -1.15 -18.49
N TYR A 135 -18.59 -0.45 -17.36
CA TYR A 135 -18.87 -1.02 -16.05
C TYR A 135 -19.60 -0.03 -15.16
N SER A 136 -20.72 -0.48 -14.59
CA SER A 136 -21.44 0.27 -13.56
C SER A 136 -21.03 -0.26 -12.20
N ALA A 137 -20.15 0.49 -11.54
CA ALA A 137 -19.65 0.14 -10.21
C ALA A 137 -20.81 0.00 -9.20
N PRO A 138 -20.79 -1.05 -8.35
CA PRO A 138 -21.74 -1.18 -7.26
C PRO A 138 -21.65 0.02 -6.31
N ASP A 139 -22.81 0.45 -5.84
CA ASP A 139 -22.90 1.53 -4.86
C ASP A 139 -22.54 0.99 -3.46
N VAL A 140 -21.32 1.27 -3.01
CA VAL A 140 -20.80 0.87 -1.70
C VAL A 140 -20.50 2.11 -0.87
N ARG A 141 -21.14 2.22 0.29
CA ARG A 141 -20.94 3.32 1.24
C ARG A 141 -20.68 2.81 2.64
N ILE A 142 -19.72 3.41 3.34
CA ILE A 142 -19.61 3.31 4.79
C ILE A 142 -20.56 4.33 5.40
N ARG A 143 -21.57 3.86 6.13
CA ARG A 143 -22.58 4.71 6.79
C ARG A 143 -22.08 5.19 8.15
N ALA A 144 -21.46 4.27 8.90
CA ALA A 144 -20.87 4.57 10.18
C ALA A 144 -19.79 3.53 10.53
N LEU A 145 -18.84 3.96 11.34
CA LEU A 145 -17.72 3.15 11.81
C LEU A 145 -17.42 3.50 13.25
N SER A 146 -17.24 2.48 14.07
CA SER A 146 -16.79 2.59 15.46
C SER A 146 -15.68 1.57 15.73
N SER A 147 -15.17 1.49 16.95
CA SER A 147 -14.22 0.46 17.36
C SER A 147 -14.82 -0.95 17.40
N GLU A 148 -16.14 -1.07 17.47
CA GLU A 148 -16.84 -2.36 17.69
C GLU A 148 -17.61 -2.85 16.46
N TRP A 149 -18.07 -1.95 15.59
CA TRP A 149 -18.86 -2.30 14.43
C TRP A 149 -18.62 -1.36 13.24
N LEU A 150 -18.86 -1.91 12.05
CA LEU A 150 -18.90 -1.24 10.76
C LEU A 150 -20.30 -1.39 10.16
N GLU A 151 -20.92 -0.28 9.76
CA GLU A 151 -22.17 -0.27 8.97
C GLU A 151 -21.88 0.10 7.52
N LEU A 152 -22.23 -0.81 6.60
CA LEU A 152 -22.13 -0.63 5.17
C LEU A 152 -23.53 -0.58 4.55
N ALA A 153 -23.70 0.28 3.55
CA ALA A 153 -24.76 0.13 2.57
C ALA A 153 -24.15 -0.37 1.27
N VAL A 154 -24.70 -1.46 0.74
CA VAL A 154 -24.23 -2.14 -0.47
C VAL A 154 -25.42 -2.34 -1.38
N GLU A 155 -25.48 -1.62 -2.50
CA GLU A 155 -26.60 -1.67 -3.45
C GLU A 155 -27.99 -1.44 -2.82
N GLY A 156 -28.04 -0.69 -1.72
CA GLY A 156 -29.26 -0.41 -0.96
C GLY A 156 -29.50 -1.36 0.23
N ASP A 157 -28.78 -2.47 0.33
CA ASP A 157 -28.83 -3.37 1.48
C ASP A 157 -27.91 -2.88 2.61
N GLU A 158 -28.39 -2.97 3.85
CA GLU A 158 -27.64 -2.59 5.04
C GLU A 158 -26.96 -3.79 5.71
N LEU A 159 -25.67 -3.65 5.99
CA LEU A 159 -24.85 -4.69 6.59
C LEU A 159 -24.13 -4.15 7.82
N SER A 160 -24.31 -4.80 8.96
CA SER A 160 -23.50 -4.58 10.15
C SER A 160 -22.44 -5.68 10.28
N ILE A 161 -21.19 -5.29 10.51
CA ILE A 161 -20.03 -6.18 10.61
C ILE A 161 -19.31 -5.88 11.93
N PRO A 162 -19.23 -6.83 12.87
CA PRO A 162 -18.54 -6.61 14.14
C PRO A 162 -17.02 -6.63 13.96
N ALA A 163 -16.30 -5.99 14.88
CA ALA A 163 -14.85 -6.03 14.95
C ALA A 163 -14.33 -7.48 15.05
N GLY A 164 -13.22 -7.74 14.37
CA GLY A 164 -12.63 -9.07 14.21
C GLY A 164 -13.25 -9.92 13.09
N ALA A 165 -14.34 -9.46 12.46
CA ALA A 165 -15.03 -10.25 11.43
C ALA A 165 -14.46 -10.05 10.02
N ARG A 166 -14.73 -11.06 9.19
CA ARG A 166 -14.56 -11.04 7.74
C ARG A 166 -15.88 -11.43 7.10
N ARG A 167 -16.24 -10.76 6.01
CA ARG A 167 -17.47 -11.03 5.26
C ARG A 167 -17.21 -10.94 3.77
N ARG A 168 -17.88 -11.78 3.00
CA ARG A 168 -17.96 -11.68 1.55
C ARG A 168 -19.41 -11.44 1.18
N VAL A 169 -19.64 -10.50 0.28
CA VAL A 169 -20.99 -10.12 -0.17
C VAL A 169 -20.99 -10.28 -1.68
N ALA A 170 -21.71 -11.29 -2.17
CA ALA A 170 -21.97 -11.41 -3.60
C ALA A 170 -22.92 -10.28 -4.02
N LEU A 171 -22.57 -9.59 -5.10
CA LEU A 171 -23.34 -8.45 -5.62
C LEU A 171 -24.17 -8.89 -6.82
N ALA A 172 -25.06 -8.01 -7.30
CA ALA A 172 -25.85 -8.31 -8.48
C ALA A 172 -24.96 -8.66 -9.69
N GLU A 173 -25.37 -9.67 -10.45
CA GLU A 173 -24.73 -10.04 -11.70
C GLU A 173 -24.76 -8.86 -12.69
N ARG A 174 -23.67 -8.68 -13.43
CA ARG A 174 -23.47 -7.59 -14.38
C ARG A 174 -22.94 -8.13 -15.69
N THR A 175 -23.42 -7.56 -16.80
CA THR A 175 -22.82 -7.80 -18.11
C THR A 175 -21.76 -6.75 -18.37
N VAL A 176 -20.56 -7.19 -18.77
CA VAL A 176 -19.44 -6.32 -19.13
C VAL A 176 -18.94 -6.63 -20.53
N ASP A 177 -18.47 -5.60 -21.21
CA ASP A 177 -17.80 -5.73 -22.50
C ASP A 177 -16.33 -6.06 -22.26
N ARG A 178 -15.82 -7.14 -22.86
CA ARG A 178 -14.38 -7.37 -22.90
C ARG A 178 -13.78 -6.63 -24.10
N PRO A 179 -12.78 -5.76 -23.89
CA PRO A 179 -11.94 -5.32 -24.98
C PRO A 179 -11.07 -6.50 -25.47
N ASP A 180 -10.65 -6.44 -26.73
CA ASP A 180 -9.67 -7.36 -27.29
C ASP A 180 -8.29 -7.20 -26.62
N ALA A 181 -7.32 -8.03 -27.04
CA ALA A 181 -5.97 -8.01 -26.48
C ALA A 181 -5.24 -6.66 -26.64
N ASP A 182 -5.66 -5.83 -27.59
CA ASP A 182 -5.10 -4.50 -27.87
C ASP A 182 -5.89 -3.37 -27.17
N GLY A 183 -6.87 -3.70 -26.33
CA GLY A 183 -7.69 -2.73 -25.61
C GLY A 183 -8.79 -2.09 -26.46
N ARG A 184 -9.08 -2.62 -27.65
CA ARG A 184 -10.13 -2.13 -28.53
C ARG A 184 -11.44 -2.87 -28.26
N PRO A 185 -12.60 -2.28 -28.58
CA PRO A 185 -13.87 -3.00 -28.50
C PRO A 185 -13.79 -4.26 -29.37
N ASP A 186 -14.06 -5.42 -28.77
CA ASP A 186 -14.10 -6.68 -29.50
C ASP A 186 -15.15 -6.61 -30.61
N ALA A 187 -14.75 -6.88 -31.85
CA ALA A 187 -15.61 -6.79 -33.02
C ALA A 187 -16.75 -7.83 -33.00
N ASP A 188 -16.59 -8.91 -32.23
CA ASP A 188 -17.60 -9.97 -32.05
C ASP A 188 -18.57 -9.68 -30.88
N GLY A 189 -18.43 -8.53 -30.19
CA GLY A 189 -19.34 -8.13 -29.11
C GLY A 189 -19.25 -9.06 -27.90
N GLY A 190 -18.02 -9.39 -27.48
CA GLY A 190 -17.74 -10.27 -26.35
C GLY A 190 -18.29 -9.75 -25.02
N HIS A 191 -19.56 -10.00 -24.77
CA HIS A 191 -20.21 -9.74 -23.49
C HIS A 191 -19.99 -10.92 -22.55
N VAL A 192 -19.53 -10.63 -21.33
CA VAL A 192 -19.37 -11.64 -20.27
C VAL A 192 -20.23 -11.24 -19.09
N SER A 193 -20.92 -12.22 -18.52
CA SER A 193 -21.64 -12.05 -17.26
C SER A 193 -20.68 -12.27 -16.10
N VAL A 194 -20.67 -11.34 -15.14
CA VAL A 194 -19.78 -11.38 -13.97
C VAL A 194 -20.58 -11.11 -12.71
N THR A 195 -20.25 -11.80 -11.63
CA THR A 195 -20.82 -11.57 -10.29
C THR A 195 -19.72 -10.98 -9.41
N PRO A 196 -19.69 -9.64 -9.21
CA PRO A 196 -18.69 -9.05 -8.33
C PRO A 196 -18.90 -9.50 -6.87
N GLU A 197 -17.79 -9.55 -6.12
CA GLU A 197 -17.79 -9.86 -4.69
C GLU A 197 -17.16 -8.70 -3.92
N LEU A 198 -17.89 -8.13 -2.96
CA LEU A 198 -17.31 -7.23 -1.97
C LEU A 198 -16.72 -8.06 -0.82
N ALA A 199 -15.40 -8.12 -0.75
CA ALA A 199 -14.67 -8.69 0.38
C ALA A 199 -14.44 -7.60 1.44
N VAL A 200 -14.94 -7.86 2.65
CA VAL A 200 -14.83 -6.96 3.79
C VAL A 200 -14.06 -7.64 4.92
N ARG A 201 -13.11 -6.93 5.50
CA ARG A 201 -12.47 -7.34 6.75
C ARG A 201 -12.41 -6.15 7.69
N PHE A 202 -12.97 -6.32 8.88
CA PHE A 202 -12.93 -5.31 9.92
C PHE A 202 -12.14 -5.84 11.12
N PRO A 203 -10.82 -5.62 11.17
CA PRO A 203 -9.98 -6.11 12.27
C PRO A 203 -10.20 -5.38 13.61
N GLY A 204 -10.99 -4.31 13.64
CA GLY A 204 -11.13 -3.43 14.81
C GLY A 204 -10.09 -2.31 14.81
N GLU A 205 -9.66 -1.88 15.99
CA GLU A 205 -8.65 -0.83 16.12
C GLU A 205 -7.26 -1.28 15.67
N ARG A 206 -6.55 -0.36 15.00
CA ARG A 206 -5.14 -0.49 14.64
C ARG A 206 -4.42 0.83 14.88
N GLU A 207 -3.16 0.75 15.27
CA GLU A 207 -2.26 1.91 15.23
C GLU A 207 -1.80 2.11 13.78
N LEU A 208 -2.36 3.13 13.13
CA LEU A 208 -1.96 3.53 11.78
C LEU A 208 -0.69 4.37 11.86
N HIS A 209 0.34 3.93 11.14
CA HIS A 209 1.49 4.75 10.80
C HIS A 209 1.38 5.15 9.33
N HIS A 210 1.32 6.44 9.06
CA HIS A 210 1.21 7.02 7.72
C HIS A 210 2.06 8.29 7.65
N PRO A 211 2.59 8.68 6.48
CA PRO A 211 3.07 10.05 6.28
C PRO A 211 2.06 11.09 6.80
N ALA A 212 2.50 12.33 7.02
CA ALA A 212 1.54 13.40 7.27
C ALA A 212 0.51 13.46 6.13
N SER A 213 -0.76 13.80 6.41
CA SER A 213 -1.75 14.06 5.37
C SER A 213 -1.21 15.08 4.36
N GLY A 214 -1.19 14.73 3.07
CA GLY A 214 -0.60 15.58 2.04
C GLY A 214 0.94 15.70 2.09
N GLY A 215 1.62 14.87 2.87
CA GLY A 215 3.07 14.88 2.99
C GLY A 215 3.74 14.30 1.75
N GLY A 216 4.72 15.01 1.18
CA GLY A 216 5.51 14.56 0.02
C GLY A 216 6.63 13.58 0.38
N TYR A 217 6.38 12.62 1.28
CA TYR A 217 7.38 11.65 1.70
C TYR A 217 6.77 10.27 1.96
N ARG A 218 7.57 9.23 1.76
CA ARG A 218 7.31 7.85 2.19
C ARG A 218 7.81 7.65 3.62
N LEU A 219 7.08 6.90 4.43
CA LEU A 219 7.37 6.68 5.86
C LEU A 219 7.73 5.23 6.14
N PHE A 220 8.84 5.01 6.84
CA PHE A 220 9.28 3.69 7.26
C PHE A 220 9.53 3.63 8.77
N PRO A 221 9.44 2.42 9.38
CA PRO A 221 9.93 2.20 10.73
C PRO A 221 11.40 2.63 10.88
N SER A 222 11.85 2.82 12.13
CA SER A 222 13.26 3.09 12.41
C SER A 222 14.19 1.97 11.94
N PHE A 223 13.74 0.71 12.02
CA PHE A 223 14.59 -0.48 11.89
C PHE A 223 15.79 -0.54 12.85
N GLY A 224 15.87 0.35 13.85
CA GLY A 224 17.07 0.53 14.67
C GLY A 224 18.21 1.24 13.92
N LEU A 225 17.92 1.81 12.75
CA LEU A 225 18.86 2.58 11.95
C LEU A 225 19.04 3.97 12.56
N GLU A 226 20.29 4.35 12.82
CA GLU A 226 20.66 5.71 13.20
C GLU A 226 21.15 6.44 11.96
N LEU A 227 20.28 7.27 11.35
CA LEU A 227 20.57 7.89 10.05
C LEU A 227 21.82 8.80 10.10
N ALA A 228 22.17 9.32 11.29
CA ALA A 228 23.38 10.11 11.50
C ALA A 228 24.68 9.29 11.37
N ALA A 229 24.61 7.97 11.55
CA ALA A 229 25.75 7.05 11.46
C ALA A 229 25.86 6.36 10.10
N VAL A 230 24.86 6.49 9.24
CA VAL A 230 24.87 5.94 7.88
C VAL A 230 25.87 6.72 7.02
N PRO A 231 26.85 6.07 6.36
CA PRO A 231 27.79 6.77 5.49
C PRO A 231 27.12 7.26 4.21
N SER A 232 27.66 8.30 3.57
CA SER A 232 27.36 8.63 2.16
C SER A 232 28.68 8.78 1.41
N PRO A 233 28.92 8.00 0.33
CA PRO A 233 28.02 6.98 -0.21
C PRO A 233 27.89 5.74 0.69
N VAL A 234 26.74 5.07 0.60
CA VAL A 234 26.52 3.75 1.20
C VAL A 234 27.06 2.69 0.22
N PRO A 235 27.87 1.72 0.66
CA PRO A 235 28.21 0.57 -0.16
C PRO A 235 27.01 -0.37 -0.26
N SER A 236 26.22 -0.26 -1.33
CA SER A 236 25.05 -1.12 -1.58
C SER A 236 25.49 -2.46 -2.17
N PRO A 237 25.38 -3.58 -1.43
CA PRO A 237 25.76 -4.89 -1.90
C PRO A 237 24.77 -5.42 -2.95
N THR A 238 25.27 -6.18 -3.92
CA THR A 238 24.46 -6.79 -4.97
C THR A 238 24.64 -8.30 -5.01
N ALA A 239 23.56 -8.99 -5.35
CA ALA A 239 23.53 -10.40 -5.66
C ALA A 239 22.80 -10.61 -6.98
N ASN A 240 23.46 -11.21 -7.97
CA ASN A 240 22.95 -11.37 -9.33
C ASN A 240 22.55 -10.04 -10.01
N GLY A 241 23.27 -8.96 -9.69
CA GLY A 241 23.00 -7.63 -10.23
C GLY A 241 21.85 -6.88 -9.56
N GLU A 242 21.18 -7.48 -8.58
CA GLU A 242 20.09 -6.86 -7.80
C GLU A 242 20.58 -6.50 -6.40
N LEU A 243 19.92 -5.53 -5.74
CA LEU A 243 20.24 -5.15 -4.37
C LEU A 243 20.08 -6.34 -3.39
N ASP A 244 21.16 -6.69 -2.69
CA ASP A 244 21.11 -7.61 -1.55
C ASP A 244 20.71 -6.84 -0.28
N HIS A 245 19.41 -6.66 -0.11
CA HIS A 245 18.85 -5.93 1.02
C HIS A 245 19.23 -6.55 2.39
N ALA A 246 19.54 -7.84 2.47
CA ALA A 246 19.88 -8.50 3.73
C ALA A 246 21.32 -8.20 4.14
N THR A 247 22.25 -8.29 3.19
CA THR A 247 23.64 -7.87 3.39
C THR A 247 23.72 -6.36 3.65
N LEU A 248 22.88 -5.55 3.00
CA LEU A 248 22.77 -4.12 3.30
C LEU A 248 22.33 -3.87 4.75
N ALA A 249 21.34 -4.64 5.24
CA ALA A 249 20.89 -4.50 6.63
C ALA A 249 22.04 -4.76 7.61
N ALA A 250 22.79 -5.85 7.39
CA ALA A 250 23.93 -6.20 8.22
C ALA A 250 25.04 -5.13 8.18
N SER A 251 25.33 -4.56 7.00
CA SER A 251 26.35 -3.51 6.86
C SER A 251 25.95 -2.19 7.55
N LEU A 252 24.65 -1.91 7.64
CA LEU A 252 24.09 -0.76 8.34
C LEU A 252 23.76 -1.03 9.82
N GLY A 253 24.06 -2.23 10.33
CA GLY A 253 23.80 -2.61 11.73
C GLY A 253 22.32 -2.87 12.05
N VAL A 254 21.48 -3.09 11.04
CA VAL A 254 20.06 -3.41 11.19
C VAL A 254 19.89 -4.92 11.39
N ASP A 255 19.42 -5.32 12.58
CA ASP A 255 19.06 -6.70 12.85
C ASP A 255 17.64 -7.01 12.35
N LEU A 256 17.55 -7.87 11.33
CA LEU A 256 16.29 -8.36 10.77
C LEU A 256 15.82 -9.67 11.40
N SER A 257 16.69 -10.39 12.10
CA SER A 257 16.41 -11.75 12.60
C SER A 257 15.35 -11.76 13.70
N GLY A 258 15.37 -10.74 14.56
CA GLY A 258 14.37 -10.53 15.61
C GLY A 258 13.08 -9.84 15.13
N ARG A 259 13.00 -9.42 13.87
CA ARG A 259 11.87 -8.63 13.35
C ARG A 259 10.77 -9.51 12.77
N PRO A 260 9.48 -9.14 12.94
CA PRO A 260 8.38 -9.80 12.25
C PRO A 260 8.59 -9.78 10.73
N TYR A 261 8.10 -10.80 10.03
CA TYR A 261 8.16 -10.85 8.57
C TYR A 261 7.68 -9.55 7.89
N PRO A 262 6.56 -8.93 8.32
CA PRO A 262 6.10 -7.67 7.74
C PRO A 262 7.09 -6.50 7.86
N GLU A 263 7.86 -6.39 8.96
CA GLU A 263 8.92 -5.38 9.05
C GLU A 263 10.08 -5.66 8.11
N ARG A 264 10.37 -6.93 7.82
CA ARG A 264 11.40 -7.29 6.84
C ARG A 264 10.97 -6.91 5.41
N VAL A 265 9.68 -6.99 5.11
CA VAL A 265 9.12 -6.48 3.84
C VAL A 265 9.24 -4.95 3.77
N LEU A 266 8.92 -4.23 4.86
CA LEU A 266 9.13 -2.77 4.93
C LEU A 266 10.61 -2.39 4.79
N TRP A 267 11.52 -3.20 5.34
CA TRP A 267 12.96 -3.01 5.15
C TRP A 267 13.36 -3.20 3.68
N GLN A 268 12.86 -4.23 3.00
CA GLN A 268 13.10 -4.42 1.57
C GLN A 268 12.63 -3.20 0.77
N ALA A 269 11.40 -2.75 0.99
CA ALA A 269 10.87 -1.56 0.33
C ALA A 269 11.75 -0.33 0.60
N PHE A 270 12.13 -0.07 1.86
CA PHE A 270 13.04 1.02 2.21
C PHE A 270 14.40 0.90 1.52
N ALA A 271 15.01 -0.28 1.52
CA ALA A 271 16.33 -0.53 0.95
C ALA A 271 16.35 -0.25 -0.56
N TYR A 272 15.37 -0.76 -1.31
CA TYR A 272 15.23 -0.47 -2.74
C TYR A 272 14.94 1.01 -2.99
N GLU A 273 14.00 1.60 -2.25
CA GLU A 273 13.60 2.98 -2.48
C GLU A 273 14.72 4.00 -2.14
N ALA A 274 15.53 3.71 -1.12
CA ALA A 274 16.57 4.60 -0.62
C ALA A 274 17.97 4.35 -1.20
N PHE A 275 18.31 3.08 -1.48
CA PHE A 275 19.69 2.65 -1.73
C PHE A 275 19.85 1.70 -2.92
N ASP A 276 18.87 1.65 -3.84
CA ASP A 276 18.99 0.89 -5.09
C ASP A 276 20.20 1.37 -5.93
N PRO A 277 21.17 0.48 -6.22
CA PRO A 277 22.31 0.72 -7.09
C PRO A 277 21.96 1.28 -8.47
N HIS A 278 20.75 0.99 -8.96
CA HIS A 278 20.27 1.37 -10.29
C HIS A 278 19.43 2.64 -10.30
N ALA A 279 19.24 3.29 -9.15
CA ALA A 279 18.48 4.53 -9.08
C ALA A 279 19.20 5.70 -9.77
N ASP A 280 18.49 6.40 -10.64
CA ASP A 280 19.00 7.54 -11.42
C ASP A 280 19.31 8.80 -10.58
N ALA A 281 18.90 8.82 -9.30
CA ALA A 281 19.02 10.00 -8.45
C ALA A 281 19.30 9.65 -6.99
N ALA A 282 20.21 10.42 -6.38
CA ALA A 282 20.49 10.36 -4.96
C ALA A 282 19.25 10.73 -4.14
N ARG A 283 18.89 9.87 -3.20
CA ARG A 283 17.70 10.02 -2.37
C ARG A 283 17.92 10.96 -1.20
N ARG A 284 16.84 11.59 -0.72
CA ARG A 284 16.85 12.44 0.48
C ARG A 284 16.15 11.72 1.61
N LEU A 285 16.83 11.58 2.75
CA LEU A 285 16.34 10.88 3.93
C LEU A 285 16.29 11.82 5.13
N ALA A 286 15.22 11.76 5.91
CA ALA A 286 15.10 12.40 7.21
C ALA A 286 14.75 11.36 8.27
N GLN A 287 15.08 11.66 9.53
CA GLN A 287 14.68 10.83 10.67
C GLN A 287 13.97 11.70 11.70
N PHE A 288 12.77 11.28 12.10
CA PHE A 288 11.97 11.95 13.11
C PHE A 288 12.47 11.61 14.53
N PRO A 289 12.12 12.41 15.55
CA PRO A 289 12.56 12.17 16.93
C PRO A 289 12.12 10.82 17.52
N ASP A 290 11.03 10.25 17.01
CA ASP A 290 10.50 8.93 17.40
C ASP A 290 11.18 7.77 16.63
N GLY A 291 12.18 8.08 15.81
CA GLY A 291 12.98 7.13 15.06
C GLY A 291 12.45 6.80 13.67
N HIS A 292 11.21 7.18 13.31
CA HIS A 292 10.69 6.95 11.96
C HIS A 292 11.57 7.58 10.90
N VAL A 293 11.72 6.90 9.76
CA VAL A 293 12.52 7.35 8.63
C VAL A 293 11.60 7.84 7.52
N ALA A 294 11.82 9.07 7.05
CA ALA A 294 11.16 9.61 5.88
C ALA A 294 12.08 9.56 4.67
N LEU A 295 11.58 9.03 3.57
CA LEU A 295 12.17 9.15 2.25
C LEU A 295 11.39 10.20 1.46
N LEU A 296 12.04 11.32 1.17
CA LEU A 296 11.39 12.42 0.44
C LEU A 296 11.28 12.05 -1.03
N SER A 297 10.11 12.31 -1.61
CA SER A 297 9.90 12.18 -3.05
C SER A 297 10.87 13.09 -3.80
N THR A 298 11.46 12.57 -4.88
CA THR A 298 12.18 13.39 -5.86
C THR A 298 11.16 14.13 -6.72
N GLU A 299 11.47 15.32 -7.24
CA GLU A 299 10.57 16.10 -8.13
C GLU A 299 10.05 15.33 -9.38
N SER A 300 10.65 14.17 -9.67
CA SER A 300 10.26 13.24 -10.73
C SER A 300 9.13 12.27 -10.33
N ASP A 301 8.90 12.05 -9.04
CA ASP A 301 7.87 11.13 -8.51
C ASP A 301 6.47 11.78 -8.53
N GLU A 302 6.36 13.10 -8.65
CA GLU A 302 5.07 13.84 -8.69
C GLU A 302 4.41 13.86 -10.09
N ARG A 303 5.01 13.21 -11.10
CA ARG A 303 4.52 13.22 -12.50
C ARG A 303 4.06 11.86 -13.03
N ARG A 304 3.90 10.84 -12.17
CA ARG A 304 3.33 9.55 -12.55
C ARG A 304 1.93 9.40 -11.97
#